data_AF-D8QHT1-F1
#
_entry.id   AF-D8QHT1-F1
#
_cell.length_a   1.000
_cell.length_b   1.000
_cell.length_c   1.000
_cell.angle_alpha   90.00
_cell.angle_beta   90.00
_cell.angle_gamma   90.00
#
_symmetry.space_group_name_H-M   'P 1'
#
loop_
_entity.id
_entity.type
_entity.pdbx_description
1 polymer ?
#
loop_
_entity_poly.entity_id
_entity_poly.type
_entity_poly.pdbx_seq_one_letter_code
_entity_poly.pdbx_strand_id
1 'polypeptide(L)'
;MASTATQASTPPTTLGDAVASGERILREMTITLQDVVPPHVNSSDRNVKHFYVQASPTYLLGYLMTPRILYEIDKRNGKAEATMKATLDKFLAYVKGRGGITWGHGLERRSLGGEERWLFWMLRSECKEDIYTAKFELVEGFRRLLGAGADPALIIYKHPKHYIC
;
A
#
# COMPACT_ATOMS: atom_id res chain seq x y z
N MET A 1 -32.99 -49.75 13.18
CA MET A 1 -31.98 -49.00 13.96
C MET A 1 -31.49 -47.85 13.11
N ALA A 2 -31.90 -46.63 13.45
CA ALA A 2 -31.52 -45.41 12.73
C ALA A 2 -30.39 -44.71 13.50
N SER A 3 -29.32 -44.32 12.82
CA SER A 3 -28.25 -43.48 13.37
C SER A 3 -28.20 -42.18 12.59
N THR A 4 -28.65 -41.12 13.25
CA THR A 4 -28.65 -39.73 12.79
C THR A 4 -27.26 -39.15 13.08
N ALA A 5 -26.49 -38.82 12.05
CA ALA A 5 -25.26 -38.04 12.20
C ALA A 5 -25.61 -36.55 12.09
N THR A 6 -25.60 -35.86 13.23
CA THR A 6 -25.76 -34.41 13.34
C THR A 6 -24.56 -33.71 12.71
N GLN A 7 -24.82 -32.95 11.65
CA GLN A 7 -23.89 -31.96 11.10
C GLN A 7 -23.70 -30.83 12.13
N ALA A 8 -22.48 -30.61 12.58
CA ALA A 8 -22.11 -29.38 13.27
C ALA A 8 -21.94 -28.27 12.22
N SER A 9 -23.00 -27.51 12.01
CA SER A 9 -22.97 -26.23 11.32
C SER A 9 -22.23 -25.22 12.20
N THR A 10 -20.99 -24.88 11.85
CA THR A 10 -20.35 -23.68 12.38
C THR A 10 -21.04 -22.45 11.78
N PRO A 11 -21.62 -21.55 12.61
CA PRO A 11 -22.25 -20.34 12.12
C PRO A 11 -21.22 -19.41 11.46
N PRO A 12 -21.64 -18.56 10.51
CA PRO A 12 -20.77 -17.58 9.90
C PRO A 12 -20.28 -16.60 10.99
N THR A 13 -18.97 -16.52 11.16
CA THR A 13 -18.34 -15.58 12.10
C THR A 13 -18.74 -14.15 11.73
N THR A 14 -19.61 -13.58 12.54
CA THR A 14 -20.03 -12.19 12.49
C THR A 14 -18.81 -11.30 12.73
N LEU A 15 -18.69 -10.23 11.94
CA LEU A 15 -17.61 -9.23 11.93
C LEU A 15 -17.27 -8.57 13.30
N GLY A 16 -17.98 -8.91 14.37
CA GLY A 16 -17.85 -8.33 15.71
C GLY A 16 -16.79 -8.97 16.61
N ASP A 17 -16.39 -10.21 16.37
CA ASP A 17 -15.50 -10.95 17.30
C ASP A 17 -13.99 -10.69 17.07
N ALA A 18 -13.62 -10.04 15.97
CA ALA A 18 -12.22 -9.68 15.68
C ALA A 18 -11.69 -8.51 16.55
N VAL A 19 -12.54 -7.86 17.36
CA VAL A 19 -12.16 -6.75 18.23
C VAL A 19 -11.51 -7.24 19.54
N ALA A 20 -11.63 -8.53 19.88
CA ALA A 20 -11.27 -9.05 21.20
C ALA A 20 -9.79 -9.46 21.38
N SER A 21 -8.95 -9.49 20.33
CA SER A 21 -7.52 -9.86 20.46
C SER A 21 -6.52 -8.72 20.22
N GLY A 22 -6.97 -7.51 19.87
CA GLY A 22 -6.08 -6.34 19.67
C GLY A 22 -5.15 -6.41 18.45
N GLU A 23 -5.07 -7.54 17.74
CA GLU A 23 -4.28 -7.67 16.52
C GLU A 23 -5.10 -7.24 15.30
N ARG A 24 -4.89 -6.00 14.87
CA ARG A 24 -5.45 -5.49 13.63
C ARG A 24 -4.82 -6.23 12.45
N ILE A 25 -5.59 -7.09 11.78
CA ILE A 25 -5.14 -7.79 10.57
C ILE A 25 -5.21 -6.82 9.38
N LEU A 26 -4.05 -6.28 8.99
CA LEU A 26 -3.92 -5.43 7.81
C LEU A 26 -3.84 -6.27 6.53
N ARG A 27 -4.49 -5.82 5.46
CA ARG A 27 -4.27 -6.40 4.13
C ARG A 27 -2.82 -6.16 3.72
N GLU A 28 -2.13 -7.22 3.33
CA GLU A 28 -0.74 -7.12 2.87
C GLU A 28 -0.64 -6.97 1.35
N MET A 29 0.32 -6.17 0.91
CA MET A 29 0.70 -6.04 -0.49
C MET A 29 2.22 -5.94 -0.60
N THR A 30 2.82 -6.60 -1.59
CA THR A 30 4.25 -6.47 -1.89
C THR A 30 4.46 -5.63 -3.14
N ILE A 31 5.36 -4.65 -3.06
CA ILE A 31 5.89 -3.91 -4.20
C ILE A 31 7.36 -4.30 -4.35
N THR A 32 7.71 -4.92 -5.47
CA THR A 32 9.10 -5.27 -5.82
C THR A 32 9.57 -4.33 -6.91
N LEU A 33 10.62 -3.55 -6.63
CA LEU A 33 11.30 -2.80 -7.68
C LEU A 33 12.19 -3.73 -8.51
N GLN A 34 12.32 -3.41 -9.80
CA GLN A 34 13.18 -4.16 -10.70
C GLN A 34 14.65 -4.02 -10.31
N ASP A 35 15.39 -5.12 -10.42
CA ASP A 35 16.81 -5.18 -10.09
C ASP A 35 17.63 -4.21 -10.96
N VAL A 36 18.64 -3.59 -10.35
CA VAL A 36 19.56 -2.70 -11.05
C VAL A 36 20.77 -3.52 -11.49
N VAL A 37 20.71 -4.02 -12.72
CA VAL A 37 21.84 -4.66 -13.42
C VAL A 37 22.48 -3.62 -14.36
N PRO A 38 23.77 -3.28 -14.20
CA PRO A 38 24.44 -2.37 -15.12
C PRO A 38 24.41 -2.90 -16.57
N PRO A 39 24.31 -2.04 -17.60
CA PRO A 39 24.16 -2.49 -18.99
C PRO A 39 25.28 -3.39 -19.52
N HIS A 40 26.47 -3.31 -18.91
CA HIS A 40 27.66 -4.07 -19.29
C HIS A 40 27.77 -5.44 -18.60
N VAL A 41 26.87 -5.74 -17.64
CA VAL A 41 26.90 -7.01 -16.90
C VAL A 41 26.05 -8.03 -17.63
N ASN A 42 26.69 -9.08 -18.15
CA ASN A 42 25.98 -10.27 -18.62
C ASN A 42 25.66 -11.18 -17.44
N SER A 43 24.44 -11.10 -16.91
CA SER A 43 23.97 -11.94 -15.79
C SER A 43 23.98 -13.45 -16.10
N SER A 44 24.16 -13.83 -17.37
CA SER A 44 24.22 -15.23 -17.81
C SER A 44 25.64 -15.79 -17.89
N ASP A 45 26.66 -14.95 -17.71
CA ASP A 45 28.06 -15.38 -17.75
C ASP A 45 28.40 -16.18 -16.48
N ARG A 46 28.70 -17.47 -16.67
CA ARG A 46 29.03 -18.40 -15.57
C ARG A 46 30.51 -18.34 -15.15
N ASN A 47 31.35 -17.64 -15.91
CA ASN A 47 32.78 -17.49 -15.60
C ASN A 47 33.04 -16.35 -14.61
N VAL A 48 32.06 -15.47 -14.40
CA VAL A 48 32.13 -14.34 -13.47
C VAL A 48 31.22 -14.61 -12.27
N LYS A 49 31.74 -14.42 -11.05
CA LYS A 49 30.90 -14.41 -9.84
C LYS A 49 30.21 -13.05 -9.74
N HIS A 50 28.90 -13.03 -9.93
CA HIS A 50 28.08 -11.83 -9.77
C HIS A 50 27.66 -11.69 -8.31
N PHE A 51 27.97 -10.57 -7.65
CA PHE A 51 27.46 -10.28 -6.31
C PHE A 51 26.33 -9.27 -6.37
N TYR A 52 25.32 -9.47 -5.52
CA TYR A 52 24.16 -8.58 -5.42
C TYR A 52 23.89 -8.29 -3.96
N VAL A 53 23.64 -7.02 -3.64
CA VAL A 53 23.17 -6.60 -2.31
C VAL A 53 21.75 -6.06 -2.44
N GLN A 54 20.88 -6.50 -1.55
CA GLN A 54 19.54 -5.99 -1.40
C GLN A 54 19.40 -5.40 -0.01
N ALA A 55 18.96 -4.14 0.07
CA ALA A 55 18.57 -3.57 1.35
C ALA A 55 17.35 -4.30 1.93
N SER A 56 17.26 -4.37 3.26
CA SER A 56 16.08 -4.89 3.96
C SER A 56 14.81 -4.18 3.51
N PRO A 57 13.67 -4.88 3.39
CA PRO A 57 12.44 -4.27 2.93
C PRO A 57 12.02 -3.12 3.86
N THR A 58 11.34 -2.15 3.28
CA THR A 58 10.67 -1.08 4.03
C THR A 58 9.19 -1.39 4.10
N TYR A 59 8.60 -1.27 5.28
CA TYR A 59 7.19 -1.47 5.54
C TYR A 59 6.48 -0.12 5.58
N LEU A 60 5.37 -0.01 4.86
CA LEU A 60 4.56 1.21 4.80
C LEU A 60 3.13 0.90 5.24
N LEU A 61 2.50 1.83 5.94
CA LEU A 61 1.05 1.83 6.14
C LEU A 61 0.43 2.81 5.16
N GLY A 62 -0.29 2.32 4.15
CA GLY A 62 -0.62 3.14 3.00
C GLY A 62 -1.70 2.63 2.07
N TYR A 63 -1.92 3.38 1.00
CA TYR A 63 -2.81 3.04 -0.09
C TYR A 63 -2.06 3.13 -1.41
N LEU A 64 -2.43 2.24 -2.33
CA LEU A 64 -2.03 2.31 -3.72
C LEU A 64 -3.28 2.60 -4.57
N MET A 65 -3.35 3.79 -5.14
CA MET A 65 -4.53 4.27 -5.87
C MET A 65 -4.15 4.66 -7.30
N THR A 66 -5.05 4.52 -8.25
CA THR A 66 -4.85 5.14 -9.57
C THR A 66 -5.38 6.58 -9.53
N PRO A 67 -4.76 7.50 -10.29
CA PRO A 67 -5.32 8.84 -10.49
C PRO A 67 -6.78 8.80 -10.97
N ARG A 68 -7.11 7.81 -11.81
CA ARG A 68 -8.48 7.59 -12.29
C ARG A 68 -9.47 7.29 -11.17
N ILE A 69 -9.11 6.40 -10.23
CA ILE A 69 -9.99 6.08 -9.09
C ILE A 69 -10.21 7.31 -8.21
N LEU A 70 -9.14 8.08 -7.93
CA LEU A 70 -9.24 9.31 -7.15
C LEU A 70 -10.18 10.32 -7.81
N TYR A 71 -10.02 10.54 -9.10
CA TYR A 71 -10.91 11.40 -9.88
C TYR A 71 -12.37 10.93 -9.83
N GLU A 72 -12.64 9.63 -10.01
CA GLU A 72 -14.00 9.10 -9.97
C GLU A 72 -14.64 9.18 -8.57
N ILE A 73 -13.83 9.16 -7.50
CA ILE A 73 -14.31 9.39 -6.13
C ILE A 73 -14.74 10.86 -5.99
N ASP A 74 -13.88 11.82 -6.36
CA ASP A 74 -14.19 13.24 -6.25
C ASP A 74 -15.35 13.67 -7.15
N LYS A 75 -15.44 13.09 -8.35
CA LYS A 75 -16.57 13.30 -9.27
C LYS A 75 -17.89 12.84 -8.66
N ARG A 76 -17.93 11.63 -8.09
CA ARG A 76 -19.13 11.11 -7.39
C ARG A 76 -19.54 11.96 -6.20
N ASN A 77 -18.57 12.59 -5.53
CA ASN A 77 -18.80 13.48 -4.40
C ASN A 77 -19.14 14.93 -4.80
N GLY A 78 -19.30 15.23 -6.10
CA GLY A 78 -19.59 16.58 -6.58
C GLY A 78 -18.42 17.57 -6.40
N LYS A 79 -17.19 17.07 -6.25
CA LYS A 79 -15.98 17.88 -6.02
C LYS A 79 -15.10 18.02 -7.26
N ALA A 80 -15.49 17.39 -8.38
CA ALA A 80 -14.75 17.47 -9.63
C ALA A 80 -14.72 18.89 -10.19
N GLU A 81 -13.55 19.26 -10.69
CA GLU A 81 -13.32 20.48 -11.47
C GLU A 81 -13.60 20.24 -12.95
N ALA A 82 -13.47 21.30 -13.76
CA ALA A 82 -13.67 21.23 -15.21
C ALA A 82 -12.78 20.18 -15.93
N THR A 83 -11.65 19.80 -15.34
CA THR A 83 -10.76 18.77 -15.89
C THR A 83 -10.33 17.77 -14.81
N MET A 84 -9.98 16.55 -15.24
CA MET A 84 -9.40 15.54 -14.37
C MET A 84 -8.12 16.05 -13.70
N LYS A 85 -7.25 16.75 -14.44
CA LYS A 85 -6.02 17.33 -13.90
C LYS A 85 -6.32 18.32 -12.77
N ALA A 86 -7.19 19.31 -13.02
CA ALA A 86 -7.54 20.30 -12.01
C ALA A 86 -8.18 19.66 -10.76
N THR A 87 -8.99 18.61 -10.95
CA THR A 87 -9.57 17.85 -9.84
C THR A 87 -8.49 17.19 -8.99
N LEU A 88 -7.54 16.50 -9.64
CA LEU A 88 -6.44 15.82 -8.95
C LEU A 88 -5.46 16.80 -8.29
N ASP A 89 -5.17 17.93 -8.93
CA ASP A 89 -4.34 18.99 -8.35
C ASP A 89 -4.99 19.58 -7.10
N LYS A 90 -6.31 19.82 -7.14
CA LYS A 90 -7.09 20.27 -5.98
C LYS A 90 -7.11 19.22 -4.85
N PHE A 91 -7.29 17.94 -5.19
CA PHE A 91 -7.21 16.83 -4.24
C PHE A 91 -5.84 16.79 -3.55
N LEU A 92 -4.76 16.86 -4.32
CA LEU A 92 -3.40 16.86 -3.77
C LEU A 92 -3.12 18.09 -2.91
N ALA A 93 -3.64 19.27 -3.29
CA ALA A 93 -3.55 20.47 -2.47
C ALA A 93 -4.30 20.31 -1.13
N TYR A 94 -5.47 19.68 -1.15
CA TYR A 94 -6.22 19.34 0.06
C TYR A 94 -5.45 18.36 0.96
N VAL A 95 -4.91 17.28 0.38
CA VAL A 95 -4.12 16.27 1.10
C VAL A 95 -2.87 16.91 1.73
N LYS A 96 -2.17 17.77 1.00
CA LYS A 96 -1.05 18.55 1.51
C LYS A 96 -1.47 19.47 2.66
N GLY A 97 -2.55 20.24 2.48
CA GLY A 97 -3.01 21.22 3.47
C GLY A 97 -3.53 20.60 4.76
N ARG A 98 -4.11 19.40 4.71
CA ARG A 98 -4.71 18.72 5.86
C ARG A 98 -3.81 17.66 6.50
N GLY A 99 -3.00 16.97 5.72
CA GLY A 99 -2.17 15.85 6.18
C GLY A 99 -0.66 16.07 6.05
N GLY A 100 -0.21 17.19 5.45
CA GLY A 100 1.22 17.45 5.24
C GLY A 100 1.88 16.54 4.20
N ILE A 101 1.11 15.70 3.50
CA ILE A 101 1.62 14.73 2.54
C ILE A 101 1.96 15.43 1.22
N THR A 102 3.17 15.19 0.71
CA THR A 102 3.67 15.75 -0.55
C THR A 102 4.44 14.71 -1.36
N TRP A 103 4.70 15.01 -2.63
CA TRP A 103 5.60 14.19 -3.46
C TRP A 103 6.95 13.98 -2.77
N GLY A 104 7.39 12.73 -2.66
CA GLY A 104 8.60 12.32 -1.95
C GLY A 104 8.45 12.22 -0.43
N HIS A 105 7.35 12.71 0.14
CA HIS A 105 7.08 12.68 1.59
C HIS A 105 5.63 12.25 1.86
N GLY A 106 5.42 10.94 1.97
CA GLY A 106 4.08 10.37 2.18
C GLY A 106 3.31 10.13 0.88
N LEU A 107 3.84 10.56 -0.27
CA LEU A 107 3.27 10.32 -1.58
C LEU A 107 4.35 10.08 -2.64
N GLU A 108 4.17 9.05 -3.46
CA GLU A 108 5.08 8.72 -4.54
C GLU A 108 4.36 8.18 -5.77
N ARG A 109 4.93 8.43 -6.96
CA ARG A 109 4.43 7.90 -8.22
C ARG A 109 5.14 6.59 -8.55
N ARG A 110 4.37 5.59 -8.95
CA ARG A 110 4.86 4.26 -9.37
C ARG A 110 4.20 3.86 -10.68
N SER A 111 4.94 3.12 -11.51
CA SER A 111 4.37 2.39 -12.62
C SER A 111 4.29 0.92 -12.22
N LEU A 112 3.08 0.37 -12.16
CA LEU A 112 2.84 -1.03 -11.81
C LEU A 112 1.93 -1.63 -12.87
N GLY A 113 2.40 -2.66 -13.57
CA GLY A 113 1.65 -3.27 -14.69
C GLY A 113 1.40 -2.31 -15.86
N GLY A 114 2.29 -1.33 -16.08
CA GLY A 114 2.14 -0.33 -17.14
C GLY A 114 1.20 0.83 -16.81
N GLU A 115 0.57 0.83 -15.63
CA GLU A 115 -0.32 1.90 -15.17
C GLU A 115 0.34 2.78 -14.11
N GLU A 116 0.08 4.09 -14.19
CA GLU A 116 0.43 5.03 -13.13
C GLU A 116 -0.40 4.77 -11.87
N ARG A 117 0.29 4.57 -10.76
CA ARG A 117 -0.24 4.38 -9.41
C ARG A 117 0.40 5.41 -8.48
N TRP A 118 -0.41 5.97 -7.59
CA TRP A 118 0.03 6.86 -6.52
C TRP A 118 0.02 6.07 -5.22
N LEU A 119 1.21 5.96 -4.63
CA LEU A 119 1.45 5.35 -3.33
C LEU A 119 1.37 6.44 -2.27
N PHE A 120 0.34 6.41 -1.44
CA PHE A 120 0.21 7.26 -0.27
C PHE A 120 0.59 6.45 0.98
N TRP A 121 1.36 7.02 1.90
CA TRP A 121 1.65 6.37 3.18
C TRP A 121 1.66 7.37 4.33
N MET A 122 1.25 6.91 5.50
CA MET A 122 1.29 7.67 6.75
C MET A 122 2.42 7.25 7.68
N LEU A 123 2.87 6.00 7.57
CA LEU A 123 3.96 5.45 8.36
C LEU A 123 4.93 4.70 7.45
N ARG A 124 6.21 4.76 7.82
CA ARG A 124 7.31 4.06 7.18
C ARG A 124 8.22 3.53 8.28
N SER A 125 8.53 2.23 8.25
CA SER A 125 9.52 1.63 9.13
C SER A 125 10.32 0.54 8.40
N GLU A 126 11.50 0.22 8.91
CA GLU A 126 12.27 -0.96 8.54
C GLU A 126 11.82 -2.21 9.33
N CYS A 127 11.03 -2.00 10.38
CA CYS A 127 10.44 -3.02 11.23
C CYS A 127 8.95 -3.17 10.91
N LYS A 128 8.48 -4.40 10.71
CA LYS A 128 7.08 -4.67 10.35
C LYS A 128 6.15 -4.35 11.51
N GLU A 129 6.58 -4.67 12.73
CA GLU A 129 5.83 -4.58 13.97
C GLU A 129 5.44 -3.13 14.29
N ASP A 130 6.31 -2.17 13.99
CA ASP A 130 6.05 -0.73 14.17
C ASP A 130 4.78 -0.28 13.42
N ILE A 131 4.49 -0.88 12.27
CA ILE A 131 3.29 -0.55 11.49
C ILE A 131 2.01 -0.94 12.22
N TYR A 132 2.03 -2.04 12.97
CA TYR A 132 0.87 -2.49 13.74
C TYR A 132 0.63 -1.65 15.00
N THR A 133 1.62 -0.89 15.45
CA THR A 133 1.47 0.03 16.59
C THR A 133 0.73 1.34 16.25
N ALA A 134 0.35 1.53 14.97
CA ALA A 134 -0.34 2.72 14.51
C ALA A 134 -1.66 2.96 15.26
N LYS A 135 -1.79 4.14 15.89
CA LYS A 135 -3.00 4.53 16.61
C LYS A 135 -4.22 4.55 15.69
N PHE A 136 -5.35 4.04 16.18
CA PHE A 136 -6.59 3.94 15.42
C PHE A 136 -7.07 5.31 14.92
N GLU A 137 -6.96 6.37 15.73
CA GLU A 137 -7.40 7.71 15.33
C GLU A 137 -6.59 8.28 14.16
N LEU A 138 -5.28 8.00 14.13
CA LEU A 138 -4.41 8.42 13.03
C LEU A 138 -4.76 7.70 11.74
N VAL A 139 -5.01 6.41 11.84
CA VAL A 139 -5.44 5.57 10.72
C VAL A 139 -6.78 6.03 10.19
N GLU A 140 -7.75 6.29 11.07
CA GLU A 140 -9.06 6.75 10.66
C GLU A 140 -8.97 8.14 10.03
N GLY A 141 -8.17 9.04 10.60
CA GLY A 141 -7.86 10.35 10.03
C GLY A 141 -7.28 10.23 8.63
N PHE A 142 -6.33 9.33 8.42
CA PHE A 142 -5.71 9.07 7.12
C PHE A 142 -6.71 8.49 6.10
N ARG A 143 -7.55 7.53 6.53
CA ARG A 143 -8.63 6.97 5.72
C ARG A 143 -9.62 8.05 5.25
N ARG A 144 -10.04 8.93 6.17
CA ARG A 144 -10.94 10.06 5.88
C ARG A 144 -10.27 11.10 4.98
N LEU A 145 -8.98 11.38 5.18
CA LEU A 145 -8.21 12.31 4.37
C LEU A 145 -8.19 11.91 2.89
N LEU A 146 -8.01 10.62 2.61
CA LEU A 146 -7.94 10.10 1.25
C LEU A 146 -9.30 9.67 0.69
N GLY A 147 -10.39 9.83 1.46
CA GLY A 147 -11.73 9.38 1.05
C GLY A 147 -11.80 7.88 0.81
N ALA A 148 -10.97 7.08 1.49
CA ALA A 148 -10.88 5.65 1.28
C ALA A 148 -12.00 4.90 2.05
N GLY A 149 -12.68 3.98 1.36
CA GLY A 149 -13.71 3.15 1.99
C GLY A 149 -13.15 2.02 2.86
N ALA A 150 -11.89 1.64 2.66
CA ALA A 150 -11.21 0.56 3.36
C ALA A 150 -10.02 1.07 4.17
N ASP A 151 -9.57 0.25 5.10
CA ASP A 151 -8.37 0.48 5.89
C ASP A 151 -7.10 0.48 5.02
N PRO A 152 -6.05 1.23 5.41
CA PRO A 152 -4.77 1.20 4.72
C PRO A 152 -4.14 -0.20 4.79
N ALA A 153 -3.40 -0.55 3.74
CA ALA A 153 -2.68 -1.80 3.64
C ALA A 153 -1.30 -1.70 4.29
N LEU A 154 -0.79 -2.84 4.76
CA LEU A 154 0.64 -3.03 4.97
C LEU A 154 1.29 -3.27 3.61
N ILE A 155 2.13 -2.33 3.18
CA ILE A 155 2.84 -2.40 1.91
C ILE A 155 4.30 -2.74 2.19
N ILE A 156 4.71 -3.93 1.76
CA ILE A 156 6.09 -4.42 1.85
C ILE A 156 6.83 -3.93 0.61
N TYR A 157 7.65 -2.92 0.79
CA TYR A 157 8.47 -2.34 -0.27
C TYR A 157 9.83 -3.03 -0.32
N LYS A 158 10.05 -3.84 -1.35
CA LYS A 158 11.33 -4.50 -1.61
C LYS A 158 12.19 -3.62 -2.50
N HIS A 159 13.30 -3.15 -1.94
CA HIS A 159 14.32 -2.39 -2.67
C HIS A 159 14.91 -3.24 -3.79
N PRO A 160 15.38 -2.62 -4.89
CA PRO A 160 16.00 -3.36 -5.98
C PRO A 160 17.29 -4.03 -5.49
N LYS A 161 17.66 -5.16 -6.09
CA LYS A 161 19.01 -5.69 -5.92
C LYS A 161 19.99 -4.81 -6.68
N HIS A 162 21.08 -4.44 -6.04
CA HIS A 162 22.18 -3.73 -6.65
C HIS A 162 23.32 -4.69 -6.93
N TYR A 163 23.77 -4.74 -8.19
CA TYR A 163 25.02 -5.42 -8.55
C TYR A 163 26.20 -4.73 -7.88
N ILE A 164 27.04 -5.51 -7.21
CA ILE A 164 28.36 -5.09 -6.73
C ILE A 164 29.38 -6.08 -7.32
N CYS A 165 30.43 -5.56 -7.95
CA CYS A 165 31.50 -6.35 -8.56
C CYS A 165 32.48 -6.82 -7.50
#